data_AF-A0A183ESW3-F1
#
_entry.id   AF-A0A183ESW3-F1
#
_cell.length_a   1.000
_cell.length_b   1.000
_cell.length_c   1.000
_cell.angle_alpha   90.00
_cell.angle_beta   90.00
_cell.angle_gamma   90.00
#
_symmetry.space_group_name_H-M   'P 1'
#
loop_
_entity.id
_entity.type
_entity.pdbx_description
1 polymer ?
#
loop_
_entity_poly.entity_id
_entity_poly.type
_entity_poly.pdbx_seq_one_letter_code
_entity_poly.pdbx_strand_id
1 'polypeptide(L)'
;LPIFRQEEDGTYVTQVGEKAAIDISFVVTNNGERAYEAMLFIEYNSDELDVPVLSKKAGPVNINSFEGNTAVISLGNPMEPNKQLKFELSFKLARGRTEGLGKPLTFRAHVNSTSDETNLADNSWEAVVRVIKRAELELSAISEPAIVRYGGEMKGESEMEFDIDIGPLVVHKYTVTNKGPWSVSNVTVQVCIVRSSPILVVYIIRK
;
A
#
# COMPACT_ATOMS: atom_id res chain seq x y z
N LEU A 1 9.33 3.46 12.47
CA LEU A 1 9.43 4.24 11.22
C LEU A 1 9.73 3.27 10.08
N PRO A 2 9.18 3.47 8.88
CA PRO A 2 9.52 2.62 7.73
C PRO A 2 11.02 2.71 7.46
N ILE A 3 11.67 1.58 7.13
CA ILE A 3 13.05 1.60 6.66
C ILE A 3 13.01 1.88 5.16
N PHE A 4 13.73 2.91 4.73
CA PHE A 4 13.87 3.26 3.32
C PHE A 4 15.19 2.70 2.80
N ARG A 5 15.14 2.00 1.67
CA ARG A 5 16.33 1.60 0.88
C ARG A 5 16.30 2.40 -0.41
N GLN A 6 17.43 2.99 -0.78
CA GLN A 6 17.57 3.65 -2.08
C GLN A 6 18.06 2.64 -3.12
N GLU A 7 17.40 2.59 -4.28
CA GLU A 7 17.83 1.82 -5.46
C GLU A 7 18.86 2.62 -6.28
N GLU A 8 19.55 1.96 -7.21
CA GLU A 8 20.60 2.57 -8.05
C GLU A 8 20.09 3.71 -8.94
N ASP A 9 18.79 3.71 -9.24
CA ASP A 9 18.11 4.76 -10.02
C ASP A 9 17.70 5.98 -9.18
N GLY A 10 18.02 5.98 -7.88
CA GLY A 10 17.67 7.06 -6.94
C GLY A 10 16.29 6.90 -6.28
N THR A 11 15.49 5.90 -6.66
CA THR A 11 14.17 5.62 -6.08
C THR A 11 14.28 5.13 -4.64
N TYR A 12 13.45 5.65 -3.74
CA TYR A 12 13.32 5.13 -2.38
C TYR A 12 12.30 4.00 -2.34
N VAL A 13 12.62 2.90 -1.68
CA VAL A 13 11.73 1.76 -1.51
C VAL A 13 11.47 1.52 -0.04
N THR A 14 10.21 1.33 0.32
CA THR A 14 9.84 0.98 1.69
C THR A 14 8.64 0.05 1.76
N GLN A 15 8.65 -0.86 2.73
CA GLN A 15 7.50 -1.68 3.09
C GLN A 15 6.69 -0.99 4.18
N VAL A 16 5.39 -0.88 3.96
CA VAL A 16 4.49 -0.15 4.85
C VAL A 16 3.45 -1.07 5.47
N GLY A 17 2.93 -0.68 6.64
CA GLY A 17 1.69 -1.22 7.21
C GLY A 17 0.55 -0.20 7.11
N GLU A 18 -0.64 -0.55 7.59
CA GLU A 18 -1.87 0.26 7.49
C GLU A 18 -1.82 1.67 8.11
N LYS A 19 -0.87 1.90 9.02
CA LYS A 19 -0.68 3.18 9.74
C LYS A 19 0.62 3.88 9.35
N ALA A 20 1.24 3.49 8.23
CA ALA A 20 2.49 4.08 7.82
C ALA A 20 2.29 5.53 7.37
N ALA A 21 3.31 6.33 7.65
CA ALA A 21 3.50 7.67 7.15
C ALA A 21 4.88 7.77 6.52
N ILE A 22 5.01 8.68 5.55
CA ILE A 22 6.27 9.05 4.92
C ILE A 22 6.65 10.40 5.49
N ASP A 23 7.75 10.43 6.23
CA ASP A 23 8.26 11.65 6.84
C ASP A 23 9.41 12.19 5.98
N ILE A 24 9.26 13.41 5.47
CA ILE A 24 10.25 14.08 4.63
C ILE A 24 10.83 15.26 5.41
N SER A 25 12.15 15.25 5.60
CA SER A 25 12.88 16.34 6.24
C SER A 25 13.38 17.33 5.19
N PHE A 26 12.89 18.56 5.27
CA PHE A 26 13.28 19.65 4.39
C PHE A 26 14.32 20.54 5.07
N VAL A 27 15.32 20.94 4.29
CA VAL A 27 16.30 21.96 4.68
C VAL A 27 16.29 23.02 3.57
N VAL A 28 15.80 24.21 3.89
CA VAL A 28 15.77 25.34 2.96
C VAL A 28 16.71 26.40 3.46
N THR A 29 17.60 26.90 2.59
CA THR A 29 18.60 27.91 2.94
C THR A 29 18.50 29.08 1.98
N ASN A 30 18.43 30.30 2.52
CA ASN A 30 18.54 31.51 1.72
C ASN A 30 20.01 31.92 1.69
N ASN A 31 20.67 31.78 0.54
CA ASN A 31 22.09 32.15 0.35
C ASN A 31 22.28 33.55 -0.24
N GLY A 32 21.19 34.29 -0.49
CA GLY A 32 21.20 35.60 -1.11
C GLY A 32 20.77 36.72 -0.16
N GLU A 33 20.14 37.74 -0.72
CA GLU A 33 19.54 38.85 0.02
C GLU A 33 18.21 38.43 0.68
N ARG A 34 17.49 39.37 1.29
CA ARG A 34 16.20 39.08 1.91
C ARG A 34 15.19 38.59 0.88
N ALA A 35 14.60 37.42 1.14
CA ALA A 35 13.53 36.87 0.31
C ALA A 35 12.17 37.21 0.94
N TYR A 36 11.41 38.11 0.31
CA TYR A 36 10.08 38.49 0.77
C TYR A 36 9.04 37.45 0.37
N GLU A 37 8.08 37.20 1.25
CA GLU A 37 7.02 36.20 1.04
C GLU A 37 7.57 34.83 0.58
N ALA A 38 8.65 34.36 1.21
CA ALA A 38 9.28 33.10 0.83
C ALA A 38 8.34 31.91 1.14
N MET A 39 8.07 31.11 0.13
CA MET A 39 7.20 29.93 0.19
C MET A 39 7.88 28.70 -0.40
N LEU A 40 7.51 27.52 0.10
CA LEU A 40 7.79 26.22 -0.49
C LEU A 40 6.48 25.59 -0.94
N PHE A 41 6.43 25.18 -2.19
CA PHE A 41 5.31 24.47 -2.80
C PHE A 41 5.68 23.00 -2.91
N ILE A 42 4.83 22.10 -2.44
CA ILE A 42 5.10 20.66 -2.45
C ILE A 42 3.95 19.93 -3.12
N GLU A 43 4.20 19.40 -4.30
CA GLU A 43 3.31 18.50 -5.02
C GLU A 43 3.47 17.07 -4.49
N TYR A 44 2.34 16.38 -4.28
CA TYR A 44 2.30 15.01 -3.81
C TYR A 44 1.08 14.25 -4.37
N ASN A 45 1.10 12.93 -4.31
CA ASN A 45 -0.02 12.08 -4.73
C ASN A 45 -1.19 12.15 -3.72
N SER A 46 -2.06 13.16 -3.83
CA SER A 46 -3.23 13.35 -2.95
C SER A 46 -4.32 12.26 -3.07
N ASP A 47 -4.21 11.41 -4.09
CA ASP A 47 -5.03 10.21 -4.27
C ASP A 47 -4.58 9.06 -3.34
N GLU A 48 -3.28 8.98 -3.05
CA GLU A 48 -2.66 7.94 -2.20
C GLU A 48 -2.31 8.43 -0.78
N LEU A 49 -2.21 9.74 -0.58
CA LEU A 49 -1.74 10.36 0.65
C LEU A 49 -2.75 11.36 1.21
N ASP A 50 -2.89 11.36 2.54
CA ASP A 50 -3.60 12.41 3.26
C ASP A 50 -2.83 13.74 3.18
N VAL A 51 -3.50 14.83 3.55
CA VAL A 51 -2.88 16.15 3.67
C VAL A 51 -1.67 16.09 4.61
N PRO A 52 -0.51 16.68 4.23
CA PRO A 52 0.67 16.61 5.07
C PRO A 52 0.50 17.37 6.38
N VAL A 53 1.14 16.85 7.42
CA VAL A 53 1.17 17.47 8.75
C VAL A 53 2.61 17.88 9.06
N LEU A 54 2.77 19.10 9.57
CA LEU A 54 4.04 19.61 10.05
C LEU A 54 4.39 18.93 11.37
N SER A 55 5.27 17.92 11.32
CA SER A 55 5.61 17.08 12.48
C SER A 55 6.71 17.72 13.34
N LYS A 56 7.67 18.41 12.71
CA LYS A 56 8.73 19.16 13.39
C LYS A 56 9.01 20.45 12.64
N LYS A 57 9.35 21.52 13.37
CA LYS A 57 9.76 22.78 12.77
C LYS A 57 10.75 23.54 13.63
N ALA A 58 11.62 24.30 12.96
CA ALA A 58 12.41 25.35 13.56
C ALA A 58 12.10 26.68 12.86
N GLY A 59 11.86 27.75 13.63
CA GLY A 59 11.58 29.08 13.10
C GLY A 59 10.13 29.30 12.63
N PRO A 60 9.88 30.24 11.72
CA PRO A 60 8.54 30.72 11.36
C PRO A 60 7.77 29.80 10.37
N VAL A 61 8.24 28.57 10.15
CA VAL A 61 7.66 27.64 9.17
C VAL A 61 6.23 27.24 9.55
N ASN A 62 5.29 27.41 8.61
CA ASN A 62 3.89 26.99 8.79
C ASN A 62 3.28 26.55 7.46
N ILE A 63 2.32 25.63 7.52
CA ILE A 63 1.48 25.29 6.37
C ILE A 63 0.46 26.43 6.19
N ASN A 64 0.40 27.02 5.00
CA ASN A 64 -0.46 28.15 4.67
C ASN A 64 -1.79 27.68 4.05
N SER A 65 -1.72 26.85 3.01
CA SER A 65 -2.88 26.36 2.26
C SER A 65 -2.61 25.00 1.62
N PHE A 66 -3.68 24.36 1.14
CA PHE A 66 -3.65 23.16 0.32
C PHE A 66 -4.44 23.44 -0.97
N GLU A 67 -3.78 23.28 -2.11
CA GLU A 67 -4.32 23.61 -3.43
C GLU A 67 -4.25 22.35 -4.30
N GLY A 68 -5.33 21.56 -4.28
CA GLY A 68 -5.40 20.28 -5.00
C GLY A 68 -4.36 19.29 -4.48
N ASN A 69 -3.34 19.02 -5.29
CA ASN A 69 -2.22 18.12 -4.99
C ASN A 69 -0.99 18.86 -4.43
N THR A 70 -1.11 20.15 -4.12
CA THR A 70 0.00 21.00 -3.67
C THR A 70 -0.22 21.49 -2.25
N ALA A 71 0.78 21.33 -1.38
CA ALA A 71 0.85 21.96 -0.06
C ALA A 71 1.74 23.20 -0.12
N VAL A 72 1.24 24.33 0.38
CA VAL A 72 1.96 25.61 0.40
C VAL A 72 2.47 25.88 1.81
N ILE A 73 3.78 26.05 1.95
CA ILE A 73 4.48 26.24 3.23
C ILE A 73 5.12 27.62 3.26
N SER A 74 4.73 28.45 4.23
CA SER A 74 5.38 29.74 4.46
C SER A 74 6.72 29.53 5.17
N LEU A 75 7.79 30.08 4.61
CA LEU A 75 9.15 29.97 5.14
C LEU A 75 9.58 31.22 5.94
N GLY A 76 8.91 32.34 5.75
CA GLY A 76 9.15 33.59 6.47
C GLY A 76 8.87 34.80 5.59
N ASN A 77 8.67 35.96 6.20
CA ASN A 77 8.47 37.21 5.47
C ASN A 77 9.15 38.39 6.19
N PRO A 78 10.37 38.78 5.80
CA PRO A 78 11.23 38.09 4.85
C PRO A 78 11.89 36.85 5.46
N MET A 79 12.41 35.95 4.62
CA MET A 79 13.42 34.98 5.02
C MET A 79 14.80 35.66 4.95
N GLU A 80 15.43 35.86 6.12
CA GLU A 80 16.69 36.59 6.23
C GLU A 80 17.87 35.92 5.48
N PRO A 81 18.88 36.70 5.07
CA PRO A 81 20.11 36.19 4.45
C PRO A 81 20.81 35.15 5.32
N ASN A 82 21.38 34.12 4.69
CA ASN A 82 22.07 32.99 5.32
C ASN A 82 21.21 32.21 6.33
N LYS A 83 19.89 32.43 6.33
CA LYS A 83 18.99 31.69 7.20
C LYS A 83 18.78 30.30 6.65
N GLN A 84 18.98 29.30 7.51
CA GLN A 84 18.63 27.92 7.25
C GLN A 84 17.42 27.53 8.09
N LEU A 85 16.41 26.95 7.45
CA LEU A 85 15.20 26.43 8.08
C LEU A 85 15.18 24.91 7.92
N LYS A 86 14.81 24.23 9.01
CA LYS A 86 14.67 22.77 9.05
C LYS A 86 13.31 22.41 9.59
N PHE A 87 12.60 21.57 8.85
CA PHE A 87 11.28 21.10 9.24
C PHE A 87 10.98 19.75 8.61
N GLU A 88 9.96 19.09 9.12
CA GLU A 88 9.57 17.74 8.71
C GLU A 88 8.07 17.72 8.42
N LEU A 89 7.71 17.17 7.26
CA LEU A 89 6.33 16.95 6.86
C LEU A 89 6.05 15.45 6.86
N SER A 90 4.96 15.07 7.50
CA SER A 90 4.48 13.70 7.58
C SER A 90 3.28 13.50 6.67
N PHE A 91 3.42 12.59 5.71
CA PHE A 91 2.38 12.22 4.73
C PHE A 91 1.84 10.84 5.11
N LYS A 92 0.62 10.77 5.64
CA LYS A 92 -0.02 9.50 5.96
C LYS A 92 -0.59 8.87 4.70
N LEU A 93 -0.48 7.54 4.59
CA LEU A 93 -1.17 6.82 3.51
C LEU A 93 -2.68 6.91 3.70
N ALA A 94 -3.38 7.37 2.67
CA ALA A 94 -4.84 7.45 2.67
C ALA A 94 -5.44 6.04 2.66
N ARG A 95 -6.26 5.73 3.67
CA ARG A 95 -6.89 4.40 3.77
C ARG A 95 -7.99 4.23 2.73
N GLY A 96 -8.00 3.08 2.04
CA GLY A 96 -9.12 2.63 1.21
C GLY A 96 -9.36 3.42 -0.09
N ARG A 97 -8.53 4.42 -0.42
CA ARG A 97 -8.66 5.19 -1.67
C ARG A 97 -7.96 4.53 -2.85
N THR A 98 -6.98 3.68 -2.58
CA THR A 98 -6.11 3.13 -3.62
C THR A 98 -5.81 1.66 -3.39
N GLU A 99 -6.66 0.85 -4.03
CA GLU A 99 -6.40 -0.57 -4.31
C GLU A 99 -5.31 -0.77 -5.37
N GLY A 100 -4.78 0.34 -5.93
CA GLY A 100 -3.64 0.35 -6.83
C GLY A 100 -2.41 -0.20 -6.11
N LEU A 101 -2.12 -1.47 -6.35
CA LEU A 101 -0.85 -2.07 -6.00
C LEU A 101 0.26 -1.36 -6.79
N GLY A 102 1.21 -0.73 -6.10
CA GLY A 102 2.54 -0.46 -6.65
C GLY A 102 2.72 0.78 -7.52
N LYS A 103 1.81 1.77 -7.52
CA LYS A 103 2.15 3.08 -8.11
C LYS A 103 3.20 3.79 -7.24
N PRO A 104 4.34 4.23 -7.80
CA PRO A 104 5.29 5.04 -7.06
C PRO A 104 4.67 6.37 -6.66
N LEU A 105 4.96 6.81 -5.43
CA LEU A 105 4.62 8.15 -4.96
C LEU A 105 5.70 9.12 -5.43
N THR A 106 5.30 10.25 -5.98
CA THR A 106 6.21 11.28 -6.46
C THR A 106 6.00 12.53 -5.61
N PHE A 107 7.10 13.06 -5.10
CA PHE A 107 7.14 14.32 -4.37
C PHE A 107 7.97 15.30 -5.19
N ARG A 108 7.41 16.47 -5.46
CA ARG A 108 8.13 17.58 -6.08
C ARG A 108 8.00 18.79 -5.21
N ALA A 109 9.11 19.44 -4.93
CA ALA A 109 9.11 20.64 -4.13
C ALA A 109 9.81 21.76 -4.90
N HIS A 110 9.28 22.97 -4.82
CA HIS A 110 9.98 24.14 -5.32
C HIS A 110 9.79 25.35 -4.41
N VAL A 111 10.83 26.14 -4.24
CA VAL A 111 10.79 27.39 -3.48
C VAL A 111 10.53 28.58 -4.41
N ASN A 112 9.81 29.56 -3.90
CA ASN A 112 9.58 30.82 -4.60
C ASN A 112 9.47 31.98 -3.59
N SER A 113 9.72 33.20 -4.03
CA SER A 113 9.58 34.42 -3.25
C SER A 113 9.12 35.58 -4.16
N THR A 114 8.72 36.71 -3.58
CA THR A 114 8.41 37.92 -4.37
C THR A 114 9.65 38.77 -4.67
N SER A 115 10.82 38.39 -4.14
CA SER A 115 12.11 39.00 -4.49
C SER A 115 12.61 38.49 -5.84
N ASP A 116 13.36 39.34 -6.55
CA ASP A 116 14.00 38.94 -7.81
C ASP A 116 15.18 37.99 -7.55
N GLU A 117 15.13 36.81 -8.17
CA GLU A 117 16.20 35.82 -8.12
C GLU A 117 16.71 35.50 -9.53
N THR A 118 18.04 35.51 -9.68
CA THR A 118 18.69 35.26 -10.98
C THR A 118 19.01 33.79 -11.22
N ASN A 119 19.18 33.01 -10.16
CA ASN A 119 19.47 31.59 -10.23
C ASN A 119 18.31 30.77 -9.67
N LEU A 120 17.59 30.08 -10.55
CA LEU A 120 16.45 29.24 -10.16
C LEU A 120 16.81 27.75 -10.13
N ALA A 121 18.06 27.38 -10.44
CA ALA A 121 18.46 26.00 -10.68
C ALA A 121 18.45 25.12 -9.42
N ASP A 122 18.63 25.74 -8.24
CA ASP A 122 18.63 25.09 -6.92
C ASP A 122 17.28 25.21 -6.19
N ASN A 123 16.27 25.77 -6.85
CA ASN A 123 14.96 25.98 -6.24
C ASN A 123 14.04 24.78 -6.30
N SER A 124 14.43 23.68 -6.96
CA SER A 124 13.58 22.51 -7.15
C SER A 124 14.20 21.23 -6.59
N TRP A 125 13.34 20.34 -6.10
CA TRP A 125 13.68 19.01 -5.63
C TRP A 125 12.61 18.00 -6.04
N GLU A 126 13.02 16.78 -6.38
CA GLU A 126 12.12 15.68 -6.70
C GLU A 126 12.61 14.39 -6.04
N ALA A 127 11.67 13.59 -5.54
CA ALA A 127 11.93 12.24 -5.10
C ALA A 127 10.76 11.30 -5.42
N VAL A 128 11.12 10.07 -5.79
CA VAL A 128 10.17 8.99 -6.06
C VAL A 128 10.29 7.94 -4.96
N VAL A 129 9.16 7.54 -4.40
CA VAL A 129 9.05 6.55 -3.32
C VAL A 129 8.15 5.40 -3.76
N ARG A 130 8.72 4.21 -3.96
CA ARG A 130 7.99 2.98 -4.20
C ARG A 130 7.55 2.35 -2.87
N VAL A 131 6.23 2.24 -2.70
CA VAL A 131 5.61 1.69 -1.49
C VAL A 131 5.20 0.25 -1.71
N ILE A 132 5.74 -0.66 -0.90
CA ILE A 132 5.41 -2.09 -0.92
C ILE A 132 4.30 -2.38 0.10
N LYS A 133 3.10 -2.66 -0.39
CA LYS A 133 1.93 -3.09 0.39
C LYS A 133 1.94 -4.64 0.48
N ARG A 134 2.34 -5.19 1.62
CA ARG A 134 2.45 -6.66 1.82
C ARG A 134 1.13 -7.25 2.32
N ALA A 135 0.57 -8.21 1.58
CA ALA A 135 -0.48 -9.12 2.02
C ALA A 135 0.10 -10.53 2.25
N GLU A 136 -0.45 -11.28 3.19
CA GLU A 136 0.02 -12.63 3.51
C GLU A 136 -1.17 -13.59 3.47
N LEU A 137 -1.39 -14.23 2.33
CA LEU A 137 -2.50 -15.18 2.15
C LEU A 137 -2.09 -16.57 2.59
N GLU A 138 -2.97 -17.20 3.35
CA GLU A 138 -2.87 -18.58 3.78
C GLU A 138 -4.11 -19.34 3.28
N LEU A 139 -3.89 -20.48 2.63
CA LEU A 139 -4.94 -21.42 2.27
C LEU A 139 -4.89 -22.61 3.24
N SER A 140 -6.00 -22.86 3.92
CA SER A 140 -6.19 -24.09 4.70
C SER A 140 -7.34 -24.90 4.12
N ALA A 141 -7.28 -26.23 4.29
CA ALA A 141 -8.30 -27.14 3.79
C ALA A 141 -8.54 -28.27 4.79
N ILE A 142 -9.80 -28.68 4.93
CA ILE A 142 -10.20 -29.82 5.77
C ILE A 142 -11.17 -30.73 5.01
N SER A 143 -11.16 -32.02 5.33
CA SER A 143 -12.09 -33.03 4.80
C SER A 143 -12.95 -33.59 5.93
N GLU A 144 -14.26 -33.65 5.72
CA GLU A 144 -15.24 -34.20 6.67
C GLU A 144 -16.08 -35.29 5.98
N PRO A 145 -15.91 -36.58 6.33
CA PRO A 145 -14.91 -37.11 7.26
C PRO A 145 -13.47 -37.05 6.70
N ALA A 146 -12.48 -37.09 7.58
CA ALA A 146 -11.06 -37.11 7.20
C ALA A 146 -10.62 -38.47 6.65
N ILE A 147 -11.28 -39.54 7.08
CA ILE A 147 -11.03 -40.92 6.66
C ILE A 147 -12.38 -41.56 6.36
N VAL A 148 -12.52 -42.11 5.16
CA VAL A 148 -13.64 -42.98 4.79
C VAL A 148 -13.20 -44.43 4.97
N ARG A 149 -13.99 -45.21 5.71
CA ARG A 149 -13.82 -46.66 5.82
C ARG A 149 -14.90 -47.32 4.98
N TYR A 150 -14.51 -48.22 4.09
CA TYR A 150 -15.42 -48.96 3.22
C TYR A 150 -15.64 -50.38 3.76
N GLY A 151 -16.84 -50.91 3.55
CA GLY A 151 -17.27 -52.24 3.96
C GLY A 151 -18.76 -52.45 3.63
N GLY A 152 -19.29 -53.64 3.87
CA GLY A 152 -20.68 -54.01 3.55
C GLY A 152 -20.79 -54.89 2.31
N GLU A 153 -22.03 -55.13 1.85
CA GLU A 153 -22.30 -55.91 0.64
C GLU A 153 -21.91 -55.12 -0.61
N MET A 154 -21.25 -55.79 -1.55
CA MET A 154 -20.88 -55.18 -2.82
C MET A 154 -22.13 -55.10 -3.70
N LYS A 155 -22.59 -53.88 -3.98
CA LYS A 155 -23.66 -53.60 -4.96
C LYS A 155 -23.06 -53.02 -6.23
N GLY A 156 -23.58 -53.46 -7.38
CA GLY A 156 -23.24 -52.84 -8.67
C GLY A 156 -23.91 -51.47 -8.82
N GLU A 157 -23.37 -50.61 -9.69
CA GLU A 157 -23.90 -49.26 -9.95
C GLU A 157 -25.40 -49.29 -10.33
N SER A 158 -25.83 -50.30 -11.10
CA SER A 158 -27.22 -50.48 -11.54
C SER A 158 -28.17 -50.93 -10.43
N GLU A 159 -27.66 -51.35 -9.27
CA GLU A 159 -28.43 -51.82 -8.12
C GLU A 159 -28.40 -50.81 -6.95
N MET A 160 -27.73 -49.66 -7.13
CA MET A 160 -27.71 -48.57 -6.15
C MET A 160 -28.97 -47.71 -6.33
N GLU A 161 -29.82 -47.64 -5.30
CA GLU A 161 -31.07 -46.85 -5.34
C GLU A 161 -31.04 -45.67 -4.36
N PHE A 162 -30.24 -45.77 -3.28
CA PHE A 162 -30.18 -44.76 -2.22
C PHE A 162 -28.76 -44.25 -2.00
N ASP A 163 -28.62 -43.02 -1.45
CA ASP A 163 -27.30 -42.42 -1.14
C ASP A 163 -26.42 -43.33 -0.24
N ILE A 164 -27.05 -44.12 0.63
CA ILE A 164 -26.36 -45.08 1.50
C ILE A 164 -25.68 -46.22 0.72
N ASP A 165 -26.15 -46.54 -0.49
CA ASP A 165 -25.57 -47.56 -1.36
C ASP A 165 -24.26 -47.08 -2.03
N ILE A 166 -24.08 -45.75 -2.15
CA ILE A 166 -22.88 -45.12 -2.73
C ILE A 166 -21.77 -45.01 -1.67
N GLY A 167 -22.13 -44.63 -0.45
CA GLY A 167 -21.23 -44.45 0.68
C GLY A 167 -21.41 -43.12 1.41
N PRO A 168 -20.54 -42.82 2.40
CA PRO A 168 -20.66 -41.61 3.18
C PRO A 168 -20.35 -40.36 2.35
N LEU A 169 -21.11 -39.28 2.60
CA LEU A 169 -20.82 -37.95 2.07
C LEU A 169 -19.45 -37.47 2.57
N VAL A 170 -18.63 -36.98 1.64
CA VAL A 170 -17.33 -36.34 1.95
C VAL A 170 -17.40 -34.87 1.54
N VAL A 171 -17.11 -33.98 2.49
CA VAL A 171 -17.11 -32.52 2.29
C VAL A 171 -15.70 -31.99 2.45
N HIS A 172 -15.17 -31.38 1.39
CA HIS A 172 -13.91 -30.63 1.46
C HIS A 172 -14.20 -29.14 1.65
N LYS A 173 -13.72 -28.55 2.76
CA LYS A 173 -13.83 -27.12 3.05
C LYS A 173 -12.47 -26.46 2.84
N TYR A 174 -12.45 -25.38 2.06
CA TYR A 174 -11.24 -24.58 1.80
C TYR A 174 -11.45 -23.17 2.35
N THR A 175 -10.48 -22.68 3.14
CA THR A 175 -10.52 -21.37 3.79
C THR A 175 -9.28 -20.57 3.39
N VAL A 176 -9.50 -19.40 2.81
CA VAL A 176 -8.44 -18.43 2.51
C VAL A 176 -8.47 -17.33 3.56
N THR A 177 -7.34 -17.12 4.22
CA THR A 177 -7.17 -16.11 5.27
C THR A 177 -6.05 -15.17 4.87
N ASN A 178 -6.29 -13.86 4.93
CA ASN A 178 -5.22 -12.86 4.85
C ASN A 178 -4.70 -12.54 6.25
N LYS A 179 -3.50 -13.00 6.56
CA LYS A 179 -2.76 -12.70 7.79
C LYS A 179 -1.95 -11.39 7.69
N GLY A 180 -1.84 -10.81 6.50
CA GLY A 180 -1.07 -9.61 6.26
C GLY A 180 -1.83 -8.32 6.61
N PRO A 181 -1.12 -7.19 6.75
CA PRO A 181 -1.72 -5.90 7.10
C PRO A 181 -2.45 -5.22 5.93
N TRP A 182 -2.28 -5.68 4.69
CA TRP A 182 -2.96 -5.07 3.54
C TRP A 182 -3.97 -6.02 2.94
N SER A 183 -5.14 -5.50 2.58
CA SER A 183 -6.11 -6.22 1.75
C SER A 183 -5.56 -6.45 0.34
N VAL A 184 -6.10 -7.46 -0.32
CA VAL A 184 -5.78 -7.80 -1.70
C VAL A 184 -7.08 -8.03 -2.45
N SER A 185 -7.17 -7.50 -3.66
CA SER A 185 -8.27 -7.74 -4.60
C SER A 185 -7.85 -8.76 -5.65
N ASN A 186 -8.82 -9.37 -6.34
CA ASN A 186 -8.59 -10.30 -7.44
C ASN A 186 -7.85 -11.61 -7.06
N VAL A 187 -8.12 -12.15 -5.87
CA VAL A 187 -7.59 -13.47 -5.48
C VAL A 187 -8.35 -14.58 -6.22
N THR A 188 -7.64 -15.44 -6.94
CA THR A 188 -8.21 -16.63 -7.60
C THR A 188 -7.80 -17.89 -6.84
N VAL A 189 -8.78 -18.73 -6.47
CA VAL A 189 -8.55 -20.03 -5.84
C VAL A 189 -8.90 -21.13 -6.84
N GLN A 190 -7.94 -21.98 -7.15
CA GLN A 190 -8.14 -23.14 -8.03
C GLN A 190 -8.16 -24.43 -7.22
N VAL A 191 -9.26 -25.17 -7.28
CA VAL A 191 -9.41 -26.48 -6.63
C VAL A 191 -9.47 -27.56 -7.71
N CYS A 192 -8.48 -28.45 -7.72
CA CYS A 192 -8.43 -29.59 -8.63
C CYS A 192 -9.05 -30.81 -7.96
N ILE A 193 -10.22 -31.24 -8.44
CA ILE A 193 -10.88 -32.47 -7.98
C ILE A 193 -10.45 -33.62 -8.89
N VAL A 194 -9.85 -34.66 -8.32
CA VAL A 194 -9.46 -35.86 -9.06
C VAL A 194 -10.71 -36.72 -9.28
N ARG A 195 -11.08 -36.93 -10.54
CA ARG A 195 -11.98 -38.04 -10.91
C ARG A 195 -11.12 -39.29 -11.11
N SER A 196 -11.17 -40.19 -10.14
CA SER A 196 -10.53 -41.50 -10.26
C SER A 196 -11.32 -42.38 -11.25
N SER A 197 -10.59 -43.29 -11.90
CA SER A 197 -11.02 -44.41 -12.75
C SER A 197 -12.35 -45.08 -12.36
N PRO A 198 -13.00 -45.84 -13.26
CA PRO A 198 -14.37 -46.38 -13.11
C PRO A 198 -14.62 -47.33 -11.92
N ILE A 199 -13.60 -47.58 -11.09
CA ILE A 199 -13.66 -48.45 -9.90
C ILE A 199 -13.89 -47.62 -8.62
N LEU A 200 -13.67 -46.30 -8.64
CA LEU A 200 -13.91 -45.40 -7.50
C LEU A 200 -14.68 -44.17 -7.98
N VAL A 201 -16.00 -44.19 -7.84
CA VAL A 201 -16.87 -43.10 -8.30
C VAL A 201 -17.10 -42.10 -7.16
N VAL A 202 -16.50 -40.93 -7.28
CA VAL A 202 -16.83 -39.77 -6.43
C VAL A 202 -17.95 -39.00 -7.12
N TYR A 203 -19.17 -39.08 -6.57
CA TYR A 203 -20.32 -38.35 -7.09
C TYR A 203 -20.30 -36.90 -6.57
N ILE A 204 -20.33 -35.94 -7.49
CA ILE A 204 -20.37 -34.51 -7.15
C ILE A 204 -21.83 -34.08 -7.11
N ILE A 205 -22.35 -33.89 -5.90
CA ILE A 205 -23.68 -33.30 -5.70
C ILE A 205 -23.51 -31.78 -5.68
N ARG A 206 -23.90 -31.09 -6.78
CA ARG A 206 -24.00 -29.62 -6.79
C ARG A 206 -25.37 -29.22 -6.25
N LYS A 207 -25.40 -28.30 -5.28
CA LYS A 207 -26.60 -27.54 -4.94
C LYS A 207 -26.63 -26.24 -5.74
#